data_AF-A0A5N8WXZ5-F1
#
_entry.id   AF-A0A5N8WXZ5-F1
#
_cell.length_a   1.000
_cell.length_b   1.000
_cell.length_c   1.000
_cell.angle_alpha   90.00
_cell.angle_beta   90.00
_cell.angle_gamma   90.00
#
_symmetry.space_group_name_H-M   'P 1'
#
loop_
_entity.id
_entity.type
_entity.pdbx_description
1 polymer ?
#
loop_
_entity_poly.entity_id
_entity_poly.type
_entity_poly.pdbx_seq_one_letter_code
_entity_poly.pdbx_strand_id
1 'polypeptide(L)'
;MLGDDAELTAAVLAAQDGDETAFRTVYRAVHPRLLGYVRTLVGDPDAEDVTSEAWLQIARDLERFSGDADRFRGWAARIARNRALDLIRMRGRRPAIGGDETELTGKAGESDTAGEAIEALATDRTLSLIAQLPQDQAEAVVLRVVVGLDAKTAAETLGKRPGAVRTAAHRGLKRLAELLGADPESTGSLDAVPPQREPRTHAVTSAGVTHIRSRTQKDM
;
A
#
# COMPACT_ATOMS: atom_id res chain seq x y z
N MET A 1 -10.19 -4.88 1.25
CA MET A 1 -9.89 -4.03 2.43
C MET A 1 -10.57 -4.52 3.69
N LEU A 2 -11.90 -4.38 3.90
CA LEU A 2 -12.54 -4.86 5.15
C LEU A 2 -12.34 -6.37 5.42
N GLY A 3 -12.33 -7.20 4.37
CA GLY A 3 -12.00 -8.63 4.48
C GLY A 3 -10.52 -8.86 4.84
N ASP A 4 -9.61 -8.26 4.05
CA ASP A 4 -8.17 -8.36 4.24
C ASP A 4 -7.70 -7.88 5.63
N ASP A 5 -8.34 -6.86 6.20
CA ASP A 5 -8.01 -6.35 7.54
C ASP A 5 -8.49 -7.29 8.66
N ALA A 6 -9.64 -7.95 8.49
CA ALA A 6 -10.10 -8.98 9.43
C ALA A 6 -9.18 -10.21 9.38
N GLU A 7 -8.79 -10.63 8.17
CA GLU A 7 -7.83 -11.73 7.97
C GLU A 7 -6.46 -11.41 8.56
N LEU A 8 -5.93 -10.20 8.32
CA LEU A 8 -4.66 -9.78 8.91
C LEU A 8 -4.76 -9.73 10.44
N THR A 9 -5.86 -9.22 10.99
CA THR A 9 -6.06 -9.19 12.46
C THR A 9 -6.05 -10.61 13.03
N ALA A 10 -6.77 -11.55 12.41
CA ALA A 10 -6.79 -12.94 12.85
C ALA A 10 -5.40 -13.61 12.73
N ALA A 11 -4.67 -13.34 11.63
CA ALA A 11 -3.33 -13.86 11.44
C ALA A 11 -2.33 -13.31 12.47
N VAL A 12 -2.45 -12.03 12.86
CA VAL A 12 -1.63 -11.45 13.94
C VAL A 12 -1.90 -12.16 15.26
N LEU A 13 -3.18 -12.38 15.62
CA LEU A 13 -3.55 -13.08 16.86
C LEU A 13 -3.00 -14.51 16.89
N ALA A 14 -3.18 -15.28 15.81
CA ALA A 14 -2.63 -16.64 15.74
C ALA A 14 -1.09 -16.67 15.77
N ALA A 15 -0.44 -15.69 15.12
CA ALA A 15 1.02 -15.56 15.17
C ALA A 15 1.54 -15.23 16.57
N GLN A 16 0.78 -14.50 17.39
CA GLN A 16 1.10 -14.26 18.80
C GLN A 16 1.07 -15.55 19.63
N ASP A 17 0.24 -16.51 19.26
CA ASP A 17 0.17 -17.84 19.87
C ASP A 17 1.22 -18.83 19.32
N GLY A 18 2.13 -18.36 18.46
CA GLY A 18 3.24 -19.15 17.91
C GLY A 18 2.92 -19.86 16.59
N ASP A 19 1.80 -19.57 15.92
CA ASP A 19 1.50 -20.11 14.60
C ASP A 19 2.42 -19.51 13.52
N GLU A 20 3.39 -20.31 13.07
CA GLU A 20 4.35 -19.93 12.03
C GLU A 20 3.67 -19.65 10.68
N THR A 21 2.59 -20.38 10.35
CA THR A 21 1.84 -20.17 9.11
C THR A 21 1.11 -18.83 9.16
N ALA A 22 0.52 -18.50 10.31
CA ALA A 22 -0.09 -17.20 10.53
C ALA A 22 0.95 -16.07 10.44
N PHE A 23 2.13 -16.23 11.04
CA PHE A 23 3.21 -15.24 10.92
C PHE A 23 3.63 -15.03 9.46
N ARG A 24 3.72 -16.10 8.66
CA ARG A 24 4.01 -16.01 7.22
C ARG A 24 2.94 -15.22 6.47
N THR A 25 1.66 -15.39 6.83
CA THR A 25 0.54 -14.61 6.28
C THR A 25 0.69 -13.13 6.62
N VAL A 26 0.99 -12.81 7.88
CA VAL A 26 1.27 -11.43 8.32
C VAL A 26 2.43 -10.83 7.53
N TYR A 27 3.53 -11.56 7.40
CA TYR A 27 4.71 -11.12 6.65
C TYR A 27 4.36 -10.79 5.20
N ARG A 28 3.71 -11.72 4.47
CA ARG A 28 3.32 -11.50 3.07
C ARG A 28 2.37 -10.32 2.89
N ALA A 29 1.45 -10.11 3.82
CA ALA A 29 0.47 -9.02 3.75
C ALA A 29 1.05 -7.62 4.05
N VAL A 30 2.18 -7.55 4.76
CA VAL A 30 2.71 -6.28 5.28
C VAL A 30 4.08 -5.92 4.69
N HIS A 31 4.93 -6.91 4.42
CA HIS A 31 6.31 -6.72 3.99
C HIS A 31 6.45 -5.83 2.74
N PRO A 32 5.72 -6.03 1.62
CA PRO A 32 5.92 -5.22 0.41
C PRO A 32 5.70 -3.73 0.65
N ARG A 33 4.64 -3.38 1.40
CA ARG A 33 4.31 -1.99 1.75
C ARG A 33 5.28 -1.39 2.76
N LEU A 34 5.74 -2.19 3.72
CA LEU A 34 6.71 -1.77 4.73
C LEU A 34 8.08 -1.49 4.10
N LEU A 35 8.54 -2.39 3.23
CA LEU A 35 9.78 -2.25 2.46
C LEU A 35 9.73 -1.01 1.58
N GLY A 36 8.63 -0.81 0.86
CA GLY A 36 8.43 0.39 0.06
C GLY A 36 8.51 1.67 0.88
N TYR A 37 7.91 1.68 2.07
CA TYR A 37 8.04 2.80 3.00
C TYR A 37 9.48 3.05 3.44
N VAL A 38 10.22 2.01 3.82
CA VAL A 38 11.63 2.14 4.21
C VAL A 38 12.48 2.65 3.03
N ARG A 39 12.25 2.18 1.80
CA ARG A 39 12.93 2.70 0.60
C ARG A 39 12.79 4.21 0.45
N THR A 40 11.61 4.77 0.73
CA THR A 40 11.42 6.24 0.67
C THR A 40 12.21 7.02 1.73
N LEU A 41 12.70 6.35 2.78
CA LEU A 41 13.45 6.99 3.87
C LEU A 41 14.97 6.89 3.68
N VAL A 42 15.47 5.72 3.26
CA VAL A 42 16.93 5.43 3.22
C VAL A 42 17.47 5.14 1.83
N GLY A 43 16.61 5.01 0.82
CA GLY A 43 16.98 4.55 -0.52
C GLY A 43 17.14 3.03 -0.63
N ASP A 44 17.27 2.53 -1.86
CA ASP A 44 17.29 1.10 -2.16
C ASP A 44 18.43 0.30 -1.50
N PRO A 45 19.69 0.79 -1.44
CA PRO A 45 20.81 -0.01 -0.94
C PRO A 45 20.64 -0.50 0.50
N ASP A 46 19.92 0.25 1.33
CA ASP A 46 19.78 -0.05 2.76
C ASP A 46 18.39 -0.56 3.14
N ALA A 47 17.43 -0.51 2.22
CA ALA A 47 16.03 -0.71 2.58
C ALA A 47 15.74 -2.14 3.02
N GLU A 48 16.34 -3.13 2.36
CA GLU A 48 16.18 -4.55 2.71
C GLU A 48 16.75 -4.84 4.11
N ASP A 49 17.94 -4.31 4.41
CA ASP A 49 18.61 -4.51 5.70
C ASP A 49 17.82 -3.85 6.83
N VAL A 50 17.42 -2.60 6.65
CA VAL A 50 16.60 -1.87 7.64
C VAL A 50 15.25 -2.56 7.85
N THR A 51 14.63 -3.05 6.78
CA THR A 51 13.34 -3.76 6.85
C THR A 51 13.50 -5.11 7.56
N SER A 52 14.59 -5.83 7.31
CA SER A 52 14.91 -7.09 7.98
C SER A 52 15.11 -6.89 9.49
N GLU A 53 15.86 -5.87 9.87
CA GLU A 53 16.04 -5.46 11.26
C GLU A 53 14.72 -5.06 11.95
N ALA A 54 13.83 -4.40 11.20
CA ALA A 54 12.49 -4.08 11.68
C ALA A 54 11.66 -5.36 11.91
N TRP A 55 11.70 -6.33 10.99
CA TRP A 55 11.01 -7.62 11.15
C TRP A 55 11.54 -8.45 12.33
N LEU A 56 12.86 -8.42 12.58
CA LEU A 56 13.45 -9.04 13.78
C LEU A 56 12.93 -8.40 15.07
N GLN A 57 12.67 -7.10 15.07
CA GLN A 57 12.04 -6.44 16.21
C GLN A 57 10.55 -6.75 16.30
N ILE A 58 9.82 -6.71 15.18
CA ILE A 58 8.41 -7.08 15.11
C ILE A 58 8.19 -8.47 15.67
N ALA A 59 8.96 -9.47 15.24
CA ALA A 59 8.85 -10.84 15.72
C ALA A 59 9.10 -10.95 17.23
N ARG A 60 10.10 -10.23 17.77
CA ARG A 60 10.41 -10.23 19.22
C ARG A 60 9.33 -9.58 20.07
N ASP A 61 8.73 -8.51 19.57
CA ASP A 61 7.77 -7.71 20.32
C ASP A 61 6.30 -8.09 20.02
N LEU A 62 6.08 -9.05 19.10
CA LEU A 62 4.76 -9.42 18.57
C LEU A 62 3.78 -9.83 19.67
N GLU A 63 4.22 -10.65 20.63
CA GLU A 63 3.40 -11.13 21.75
C GLU A 63 2.80 -9.99 22.59
N ARG A 64 3.44 -8.81 22.60
CA ARG A 64 3.00 -7.64 23.37
C ARG A 64 2.12 -6.69 22.58
N PHE A 65 2.00 -6.91 21.26
CA PHE A 65 1.16 -6.08 20.41
C PHE A 65 -0.32 -6.26 20.79
N SER A 66 -1.09 -5.18 20.71
CA SER A 66 -2.54 -5.22 20.82
C SER A 66 -3.16 -4.21 19.88
N GLY A 67 -4.18 -4.64 19.14
CA GLY A 67 -4.84 -3.80 18.15
C GLY A 67 -5.36 -4.59 16.96
N ASP A 68 -5.97 -3.86 16.03
CA ASP A 68 -6.43 -4.36 14.74
C ASP A 68 -5.31 -4.27 13.68
N ALA A 69 -5.63 -4.68 12.46
CA ALA A 69 -4.76 -4.56 11.29
C ALA A 69 -4.18 -3.15 11.09
N ASP A 70 -4.97 -2.09 11.25
CA ASP A 70 -4.51 -0.71 11.08
C ASP A 70 -3.44 -0.36 12.12
N ARG A 71 -3.71 -0.67 13.40
CA ARG A 71 -2.74 -0.50 14.49
C ARG A 71 -1.49 -1.33 14.29
N PHE A 72 -1.61 -2.56 13.77
CA PHE A 72 -0.47 -3.42 13.50
C PHE A 72 0.43 -2.80 12.43
N ARG A 73 -0.15 -2.39 11.30
CA ARG A 73 0.59 -1.71 10.22
C ARG A 73 1.25 -0.42 10.74
N GLY A 74 0.56 0.35 11.57
CA GLY A 74 1.09 1.59 12.17
C GLY A 74 2.25 1.36 13.12
N TRP A 75 2.15 0.33 13.95
CA TRP A 75 3.18 -0.11 14.88
C TRP A 75 4.42 -0.65 14.13
N ALA A 76 4.24 -1.52 13.15
CA ALA A 76 5.31 -2.02 12.28
C ALA A 76 6.01 -0.88 11.53
N ALA A 77 5.25 0.04 10.94
CA ALA A 77 5.79 1.23 10.28
C ALA A 77 6.58 2.13 11.25
N ARG A 78 6.14 2.25 12.51
CA ARG A 78 6.87 3.01 13.54
C ARG A 78 8.21 2.36 13.87
N ILE A 79 8.25 1.04 14.02
CA ILE A 79 9.50 0.28 14.25
C ILE A 79 10.46 0.53 13.09
N ALA A 80 10.00 0.31 11.85
CA ALA A 80 10.82 0.48 10.65
C ALA A 80 11.34 1.92 10.50
N ARG A 81 10.48 2.92 10.73
CA ARG A 81 10.85 4.34 10.72
C ARG A 81 11.97 4.65 11.72
N ASN A 82 11.87 4.13 12.94
CA ASN A 82 12.89 4.39 13.96
C ASN A 82 14.25 3.83 13.52
N ARG A 83 14.28 2.61 12.97
CA ARG A 83 15.52 2.01 12.44
C ARG A 83 16.11 2.79 11.27
N ALA A 84 15.27 3.21 10.33
CA ALA A 84 15.69 4.07 9.22
C ALA A 84 16.32 5.38 9.72
N LEU A 85 15.68 6.06 10.68
CA LEU A 85 16.20 7.30 11.26
C LEU A 85 17.49 7.08 12.06
N ASP A 86 17.65 5.94 12.73
CA ASP A 86 18.88 5.61 13.43
C ASP A 86 20.05 5.40 12.47
N LEU A 87 19.82 4.74 11.34
CA LEU A 87 20.81 4.61 10.26
C LEU A 87 21.21 6.00 9.71
N ILE A 88 20.24 6.86 9.40
CA ILE A 88 20.49 8.22 8.90
C ILE A 88 21.30 9.04 9.92
N ARG A 89 20.95 8.97 11.20
CA ARG A 89 21.70 9.64 12.29
C ARG A 89 23.11 9.09 12.46
N MET A 90 23.30 7.78 12.26
CA MET A 90 24.63 7.16 12.33
C MET A 90 25.53 7.68 11.20
N ARG A 91 25.00 7.79 9.98
CA ARG A 91 25.71 8.36 8.82
C ARG A 91 26.13 9.81 9.04
N GLY A 92 25.22 10.65 9.54
CA GLY A 92 25.51 12.06 9.80
C GLY A 92 26.54 12.32 10.91
N ARG A 93 26.85 11.32 11.75
CA ARG A 93 27.87 11.41 12.82
C ARG A 93 29.26 10.96 12.39
N ARG A 94 29.42 10.37 11.20
CA ARG A 94 30.72 10.05 10.61
C ARG A 94 31.23 11.29 9.85
N PRO A 95 32.42 11.86 10.15
CA PRO A 95 33.01 12.85 9.26
C PRO A 95 33.14 12.26 7.87
N ALA A 96 32.57 12.93 6.87
CA ALA A 96 32.68 12.52 5.48
C ALA A 96 34.15 12.60 5.06
N ILE A 97 34.83 11.46 5.03
CA ILE A 97 36.02 11.30 4.18
C ILE A 97 35.46 11.14 2.76
N GLY A 98 35.93 12.00 1.88
CA GLY A 98 35.28 12.38 0.63
C GLY A 98 34.88 11.24 -0.32
N GLY A 99 33.91 11.56 -1.15
CA GLY A 99 33.40 10.74 -2.24
C GLY A 99 32.19 11.42 -2.86
N ASP A 100 32.45 12.45 -3.67
CA ASP A 100 31.55 12.83 -4.74
C ASP A 100 31.51 11.64 -5.70
N GLU A 101 30.35 11.04 -5.92
CA GLU A 101 29.86 10.75 -7.27
C GLU A 101 28.45 10.21 -7.24
N THR A 102 27.65 10.81 -8.12
CA THR A 102 26.32 10.39 -8.51
C THR A 102 26.48 9.09 -9.29
N GLU A 103 26.02 7.96 -8.77
CA GLU A 103 25.87 6.76 -9.58
C GLU A 103 24.50 6.12 -9.33
N LEU A 104 23.52 6.62 -10.10
CA LEU A 104 22.40 5.79 -10.54
C LEU A 104 22.99 4.69 -11.43
N THR A 105 22.93 3.43 -11.00
CA THR A 105 22.57 2.24 -11.80
C THR A 105 22.99 0.95 -11.08
N GLY A 106 22.11 -0.04 -11.00
CA GLY A 106 22.45 -1.33 -10.40
C GLY A 106 21.31 -2.36 -10.37
N LYS A 107 21.00 -2.92 -11.55
CA LYS A 107 20.30 -4.20 -11.85
C LYS A 107 19.47 -4.90 -10.75
N ALA A 108 18.16 -4.99 -11.01
CA ALA A 108 17.26 -5.94 -10.37
C ALA A 108 17.58 -7.39 -10.80
N GLY A 109 17.63 -8.30 -9.82
CA GLY A 109 17.75 -9.75 -10.03
C GLY A 109 16.45 -10.33 -10.57
N GLU A 110 16.58 -11.31 -11.48
CA GLU A 110 15.48 -12.08 -12.05
C GLU A 110 14.67 -12.78 -10.95
N SER A 111 13.38 -12.43 -10.84
CA SER A 111 12.39 -13.22 -10.14
C SER A 111 11.21 -13.48 -11.07
N ASP A 112 10.94 -14.76 -11.24
CA ASP A 112 9.96 -15.38 -12.12
C ASP A 112 8.54 -15.20 -11.55
N THR A 113 7.76 -14.30 -12.15
CA THR A 113 6.30 -14.38 -12.37
C THR A 113 5.80 -13.03 -12.93
N ALA A 114 5.42 -13.00 -14.21
CA ALA A 114 5.12 -11.77 -14.95
C ALA A 114 3.94 -10.94 -14.41
N GLY A 115 3.06 -11.51 -13.59
CA GLY A 115 1.91 -10.82 -12.98
C GLY A 115 2.27 -10.02 -11.73
N GLU A 116 3.04 -10.60 -10.81
CA GLU A 116 3.50 -9.95 -9.57
C GLU A 116 4.60 -8.91 -9.87
N ALA A 117 5.42 -9.17 -10.89
CA ALA A 117 6.44 -8.24 -11.35
C ALA A 117 5.84 -6.91 -11.85
N ILE A 118 4.67 -6.91 -12.50
CA ILE A 118 4.06 -5.66 -13.03
C ILE A 118 3.48 -4.81 -11.90
N GLU A 119 2.82 -5.40 -10.90
CA GLU A 119 2.37 -4.66 -9.71
C GLU A 119 3.55 -4.19 -8.84
N ALA A 120 4.59 -5.02 -8.69
CA ALA A 120 5.81 -4.64 -7.98
C ALA A 120 6.58 -3.52 -8.70
N LEU A 121 6.71 -3.56 -10.03
CA LEU A 121 7.33 -2.51 -10.85
C LEU A 121 6.51 -1.22 -10.86
N ALA A 122 5.17 -1.31 -10.89
CA ALA A 122 4.30 -0.14 -10.73
C ALA A 122 4.41 0.46 -9.32
N THR A 123 4.59 -0.37 -8.30
CA THR A 123 4.83 0.04 -6.91
C THR A 123 6.19 0.71 -6.76
N ASP A 124 7.25 0.16 -7.34
CA ASP A 124 8.61 0.69 -7.23
C ASP A 124 8.74 2.05 -7.91
N ARG A 125 8.22 2.20 -9.15
CA ARG A 125 8.17 3.51 -9.83
C ARG A 125 7.37 4.55 -9.03
N THR A 126 6.24 4.14 -8.45
CA THR A 126 5.41 4.99 -7.61
C THR A 126 6.18 5.45 -6.36
N LEU A 127 6.90 4.54 -5.71
CA LEU A 127 7.72 4.84 -4.53
C LEU A 127 8.90 5.75 -4.86
N SER A 128 9.57 5.56 -6.00
CA SER A 128 10.63 6.47 -6.46
C SER A 128 10.11 7.88 -6.73
N LEU A 129 8.89 8.03 -7.26
CA LEU A 129 8.24 9.34 -7.42
C LEU A 129 7.89 9.97 -6.06
N ILE A 130 7.40 9.17 -5.11
CA ILE A 130 7.10 9.64 -3.75
C ILE A 130 8.37 10.08 -3.03
N ALA A 131 9.51 9.41 -3.25
CA ALA A 131 10.81 9.76 -2.67
C ALA A 131 11.33 11.14 -3.13
N GLN A 132 10.79 11.71 -4.23
CA GLN A 132 11.14 13.07 -4.69
C GLN A 132 10.40 14.18 -3.93
N LEU A 133 9.38 13.83 -3.13
CA LEU A 133 8.64 14.80 -2.33
C LEU A 133 9.47 15.25 -1.13
N PRO A 134 9.17 16.44 -0.55
CA PRO A 134 9.66 16.78 0.78
C PRO A 134 9.32 15.64 1.76
N GLN A 135 10.29 15.22 2.57
CA GLN A 135 10.18 14.04 3.44
C GLN A 135 8.86 13.99 4.23
N ASP A 136 8.45 15.12 4.80
CA ASP A 136 7.20 15.26 5.53
C ASP A 136 5.93 14.89 4.74
N GLN A 137 5.94 15.15 3.43
CA GLN A 137 4.87 14.81 2.51
C GLN A 137 5.00 13.37 2.02
N ALA A 138 6.22 12.92 1.69
CA ALA A 138 6.51 11.55 1.29
C ALA A 138 6.01 10.57 2.36
N GLU A 139 6.45 10.75 3.61
CA GLU A 139 6.06 9.91 4.74
C GLU A 139 4.53 9.90 4.94
N ALA A 140 3.87 11.06 4.84
CA ALA A 140 2.41 11.15 4.99
C ALA A 140 1.66 10.45 3.84
N VAL A 141 2.14 10.56 2.61
CA VAL A 141 1.54 9.89 1.43
C VAL A 141 1.72 8.38 1.55
N VAL A 142 2.94 7.88 1.80
CA VAL A 142 3.19 6.44 1.90
C VAL A 142 2.33 5.82 3.00
N LEU A 143 2.33 6.39 4.20
CA LEU A 143 1.58 5.81 5.32
C LEU A 143 0.07 5.78 5.04
N ARG A 144 -0.49 6.83 4.42
CA ARG A 144 -1.94 6.93 4.17
C ARG A 144 -2.42 6.17 2.94
N VAL A 145 -1.61 6.12 1.89
CA VAL A 145 -2.02 5.64 0.56
C VAL A 145 -1.43 4.28 0.24
N VAL A 146 -0.16 4.06 0.55
CA VAL A 146 0.53 2.79 0.25
C VAL A 146 0.32 1.80 1.38
N VAL A 147 0.65 2.19 2.61
CA VAL A 147 0.46 1.32 3.79
C VAL A 147 -1.03 1.19 4.11
N GLY A 148 -1.81 2.26 3.91
CA GLY A 148 -3.25 2.28 4.10
C GLY A 148 -3.69 2.66 5.52
N LEU A 149 -2.80 3.27 6.31
CA LEU A 149 -3.10 3.65 7.69
C LEU A 149 -4.20 4.70 7.75
N ASP A 150 -5.01 4.67 8.79
CA ASP A 150 -5.91 5.76 9.13
C ASP A 150 -5.14 7.07 9.49
N ALA A 151 -5.83 8.22 9.53
CA ALA A 151 -5.16 9.50 9.76
C ALA A 151 -4.64 9.67 11.20
N LYS A 152 -5.22 8.94 12.16
CA LYS A 152 -4.84 8.97 13.56
C LYS A 152 -3.61 8.09 13.79
N THR A 153 -3.64 6.85 13.32
CA THR A 153 -2.54 5.89 13.38
C THR A 153 -1.31 6.41 12.64
N ALA A 154 -1.48 6.97 11.42
CA ALA A 154 -0.38 7.62 10.72
C ALA A 154 0.22 8.80 11.51
N ALA A 155 -0.60 9.58 12.21
CA ALA A 155 -0.14 10.68 13.04
C ALA A 155 0.63 10.21 14.28
N GLU A 156 0.18 9.12 14.90
CA GLU A 156 0.90 8.45 15.98
C GLU A 156 2.27 7.97 15.49
N THR A 157 2.34 7.29 14.33
CA THR A 157 3.60 6.85 13.70
C THR A 157 4.57 7.99 13.43
N LEU A 158 4.07 9.14 12.94
CA LEU A 158 4.88 10.31 12.59
C LEU A 158 5.17 11.25 13.78
N GLY A 159 4.52 11.07 14.93
CA GLY A 159 4.60 12.01 16.05
C GLY A 159 3.98 13.38 15.72
N LYS A 160 2.92 13.40 14.90
CA LYS A 160 2.25 14.62 14.41
C LYS A 160 0.79 14.67 14.87
N ARG A 161 0.10 15.78 14.59
CA ARG A 161 -1.36 15.88 14.74
C ARG A 161 -2.05 15.28 13.51
N PRO A 162 -3.21 14.60 13.64
CA PRO A 162 -3.95 14.04 12.49
C PRO A 162 -4.25 15.06 11.39
N GLY A 163 -4.56 16.31 11.76
CA GLY A 163 -4.76 17.40 10.80
C GLY A 163 -3.50 17.73 9.98
N ALA A 164 -2.32 17.69 10.59
CA ALA A 164 -1.06 17.93 9.90
C ALA A 164 -0.75 16.82 8.90
N VAL A 165 -1.04 15.55 9.26
CA VAL A 165 -0.88 14.40 8.35
C VAL A 165 -1.79 14.52 7.13
N ARG A 166 -3.07 14.87 7.32
CA ARG A 166 -4.01 15.07 6.19
C ARG A 166 -3.51 16.16 5.23
N THR A 167 -3.06 17.28 5.78
CA THR A 167 -2.53 18.39 4.96
C THR A 167 -1.27 17.99 4.21
N ALA A 168 -0.34 17.30 4.88
CA ALA A 168 0.90 16.85 4.26
C ALA A 168 0.64 15.82 3.14
N ALA A 169 -0.25 14.84 3.38
CA ALA A 169 -0.65 13.86 2.38
C ALA A 169 -1.33 14.52 1.18
N HIS A 170 -2.24 15.48 1.42
CA HIS A 170 -2.90 16.21 0.35
C HIS A 170 -1.91 17.02 -0.51
N ARG A 171 -0.97 17.72 0.13
CA ARG A 171 0.09 18.46 -0.58
C ARG A 171 1.01 17.54 -1.38
N GLY A 172 1.38 16.40 -0.81
CA GLY A 172 2.19 15.40 -1.49
C GLY A 172 1.50 14.81 -2.72
N LEU A 173 0.22 14.42 -2.58
CA LEU A 173 -0.58 13.92 -3.72
C LEU A 173 -0.74 14.96 -4.82
N LYS A 174 -0.98 16.23 -4.47
CA LYS A 174 -1.04 17.32 -5.44
C LYS A 174 0.28 17.45 -6.20
N ARG A 175 1.41 17.37 -5.49
CA ARG A 175 2.75 17.48 -6.09
C ARG A 175 3.07 16.29 -7.00
N LEU A 176 2.67 15.08 -6.62
CA LEU A 176 2.78 13.90 -7.48
C LEU A 176 1.97 14.04 -8.77
N ALA A 177 0.74 14.58 -8.67
CA ALA A 177 -0.08 14.86 -9.85
C ALA A 177 0.59 15.88 -10.79
N GLU A 178 1.24 16.92 -10.24
CA GLU A 178 2.02 17.87 -11.02
C GLU A 178 3.23 17.20 -11.72
N LEU A 179 3.95 16.31 -11.03
CA LEU A 179 5.08 15.57 -11.60
C LEU A 179 4.64 14.64 -12.73
N LEU A 180 3.52 13.95 -12.57
CA LEU A 180 2.97 13.03 -13.59
C LEU A 180 2.36 13.78 -14.79
N GLY A 181 1.75 14.93 -14.56
CA GLY A 181 1.18 15.79 -15.62
C GLY A 181 2.21 16.63 -16.36
N ALA A 182 3.44 16.73 -15.84
CA ALA A 182 4.57 17.39 -16.50
C ALA A 182 5.39 16.44 -17.40
N ASP A 183 5.08 15.14 -17.42
CA ASP A 183 5.70 14.14 -18.29
C ASP A 183 4.95 14.11 -19.64
N PRO A 184 5.50 14.66 -20.74
CA PRO A 184 4.83 14.67 -22.05
C PRO A 184 4.70 13.27 -22.69
N GLU A 185 5.30 12.24 -22.10
CA GLU A 185 5.22 10.84 -22.58
C GLU A 185 4.16 9.99 -21.85
N SER A 186 3.54 10.48 -20.75
CA SER A 186 2.58 9.69 -19.95
C SER A 186 1.13 9.77 -20.44
N THR A 187 0.81 10.64 -21.40
CA THR A 187 -0.57 10.90 -21.86
C THR A 187 -1.16 9.77 -22.72
N GLY A 188 -0.42 8.68 -22.97
CA GLY A 188 -0.81 7.64 -23.91
C GLY A 188 -1.64 6.46 -23.37
N SER A 189 -1.87 6.32 -22.05
CA SER A 189 -2.40 5.05 -21.51
C SER A 189 -3.60 5.13 -20.55
N LEU A 190 -4.17 6.31 -20.28
CA LEU A 190 -5.27 6.44 -19.29
C LEU A 190 -6.67 6.71 -19.90
N ASP A 191 -6.80 6.86 -21.23
CA ASP A 191 -8.08 7.12 -21.90
C ASP A 191 -8.78 5.84 -22.41
N ALA A 192 -8.93 4.84 -21.53
CA ALA A 192 -9.78 3.68 -21.81
C ALA A 192 -10.79 3.46 -20.68
N VAL A 193 -11.65 4.46 -20.45
CA VAL A 193 -12.96 4.22 -19.83
C VAL A 193 -13.90 3.77 -20.96
N PRO A 194 -14.38 2.50 -20.99
CA PRO A 194 -15.38 2.11 -21.97
C PRO A 194 -16.70 2.83 -21.65
N PRO A 195 -17.41 3.40 -22.64
CA PRO A 195 -18.69 4.05 -22.39
C PRO A 195 -19.70 3.03 -21.85
N GLN A 196 -20.42 3.44 -20.81
CA GLN A 196 -21.47 2.67 -20.17
C GLN A 196 -22.57 2.30 -21.16
N ARG A 197 -23.01 1.05 -21.08
CA ARG A 197 -24.05 0.47 -21.95
C ARG A 197 -25.42 0.84 -21.40
N GLU A 198 -26.11 1.75 -22.08
CA GLU A 198 -27.50 2.10 -21.81
C GLU A 198 -28.50 1.01 -22.29
N PRO A 199 -29.74 0.98 -21.72
CA PRO A 199 -30.55 -0.21 -21.60
C PRO A 199 -31.31 -0.58 -22.87
N ARG A 200 -31.32 -1.87 -23.21
CA ARG A 200 -32.09 -2.40 -24.34
C ARG A 200 -33.58 -2.42 -24.01
N THR A 201 -34.32 -1.51 -24.61
CA THR A 201 -35.78 -1.56 -24.77
C THR A 201 -36.16 -2.80 -25.58
N HIS A 202 -36.86 -3.76 -24.95
CA HIS A 202 -37.48 -4.86 -25.68
C HIS A 202 -38.81 -4.38 -26.28
N ALA A 203 -38.79 -4.16 -27.60
CA ALA A 203 -39.99 -3.98 -28.40
C ALA A 203 -40.69 -5.33 -28.61
N VAL A 204 -41.99 -5.29 -28.39
CA VAL A 204 -42.99 -6.33 -28.61
C VAL A 204 -43.02 -6.76 -30.08
N THR A 205 -43.10 -8.06 -30.35
CA THR A 205 -43.85 -8.57 -31.51
C THR A 205 -44.63 -9.84 -31.16
N SER A 206 -45.88 -9.80 -31.58
CA SER A 206 -46.93 -10.79 -31.43
C SER A 206 -46.78 -11.99 -32.39
N ALA A 207 -47.20 -13.18 -31.98
CA ALA A 207 -48.07 -14.07 -32.77
C ALA A 207 -48.41 -15.33 -31.97
N GLY A 208 -49.67 -15.75 -32.01
CA GLY A 208 -50.08 -17.12 -31.63
C GLY A 208 -51.26 -17.23 -30.68
N VAL A 209 -52.45 -16.83 -31.15
CA VAL A 209 -53.74 -17.22 -30.54
C VAL A 209 -54.02 -18.69 -30.85
N THR A 210 -54.39 -19.49 -29.85
CA THR A 210 -55.46 -20.49 -29.97
C THR A 210 -56.06 -20.77 -28.59
N HIS A 211 -57.36 -20.53 -28.49
CA HIS A 211 -58.22 -20.79 -27.35
C HIS A 211 -58.27 -22.26 -26.96
N ILE A 212 -58.46 -22.54 -25.66
CA ILE A 212 -59.47 -23.50 -25.17
C ILE A 212 -59.88 -23.10 -23.74
N ARG A 213 -61.20 -23.16 -23.50
CA ARG A 213 -61.94 -22.70 -22.32
C ARG A 213 -61.98 -23.73 -21.19
N SER A 214 -62.43 -23.23 -20.03
CA SER A 214 -63.08 -23.91 -18.88
C SER A 214 -62.09 -24.33 -17.78
N ARG A 215 -62.34 -24.18 -16.47
CA ARG A 215 -63.58 -24.06 -15.70
C ARG A 215 -63.26 -23.57 -14.26
N THR A 216 -64.31 -23.07 -13.63
CA THR A 216 -64.50 -22.42 -12.32
C THR A 216 -64.07 -23.20 -11.05
N GLN A 217 -63.89 -22.44 -9.95
CA GLN A 217 -64.02 -22.76 -8.51
C GLN A 217 -62.76 -23.31 -7.80
N LYS A 218 -62.53 -23.09 -6.49
CA LYS A 218 -63.02 -22.23 -5.41
C LYS A 218 -62.26 -22.72 -4.16
N ASP A 219 -61.87 -21.80 -3.27
CA ASP A 219 -61.52 -21.98 -1.85
C ASP A 219 -61.13 -23.38 -1.34
N MET A 220 -59.90 -23.51 -0.84
CA MET A 220 -59.61 -23.96 0.53
C MET A 220 -58.17 -23.66 0.94
#